data_AF-A0A945BIQ7-F1
#
_entry.id   AF-A0A945BIQ7-F1
#
_cell.length_a   1.000
_cell.length_b   1.000
_cell.length_c   1.000
_cell.angle_alpha   90.00
_cell.angle_beta   90.00
_cell.angle_gamma   90.00
#
_symmetry.space_group_name_H-M   'P 1'
#
loop_
_entity.id
_entity.type
_entity.pdbx_description
1 polymer ?
#
loop_
_entity_poly.entity_id
_entity_poly.type
_entity_poly.pdbx_seq_one_letter_code
_entity_poly.pdbx_strand_id
1 'polypeptide(L)'
;MSEFFLELFSEEIPAGLQRNLREKILDEFRKFFLDKSIASKKNFSLSTPNRLVVVFEGLENQIKIKSEVIKGPKTNAPEQALEGFVRSNKIEKKDLYKDNTEKGEFYFFKTKSKVLKTQDLIAEFVPKLLDNYQWKKSMKWGEFDLKWGRPLKSILSVFGNKIVNFKFHHITSSNTTFIDKDFEDKKKIFKDFKTYEKFFQNQGVIIDQNKRENFIKREFEKILRNKKLKIEENQRLVDEVVDLVENPNVLLCKFDKRFLSIPKEILTLTMQSHQKYFPTFDEKNKITNEFLIVVNKKDQKGLIRLGNERVVEARLSDAEFFWNKDKTQNLVKKVSELKSINFFKGLGTYFDKVQRMRKLGGMISDELIISKEKIELATSICKTDLTSGLIGEFPELQGIMGGYFSTQQGFDKDISLSISEQYLPVGLNSKVPKKPFSVALSVTDKIDTLVGFFGINEKPSSSKDPFALRRTALGIIRTVVENRKDLKVNDLLS
;
A
#
# COMPACT_ATOMS: atom_id res chain seq x y z
N MET A 1 -21.73 28.05 -12.68
CA MET A 1 -20.87 26.87 -12.50
C MET A 1 -21.24 26.25 -11.16
N SER A 2 -21.26 24.93 -11.08
CA SER A 2 -21.81 24.17 -9.94
C SER A 2 -20.78 23.25 -9.32
N GLU A 3 -21.01 22.89 -8.07
CA GLU A 3 -20.26 21.85 -7.37
C GLU A 3 -20.93 20.49 -7.59
N PHE A 4 -20.13 19.45 -7.80
CA PHE A 4 -20.53 18.06 -7.62
C PHE A 4 -19.86 17.51 -6.35
N PHE A 5 -20.65 16.94 -5.45
CA PHE A 5 -20.23 16.34 -4.19
C PHE A 5 -20.80 14.92 -4.08
N LEU A 6 -19.90 13.94 -3.94
CA LEU A 6 -20.22 12.54 -3.73
C LEU A 6 -19.59 12.06 -2.41
N GLU A 7 -20.36 11.37 -1.59
CA GLU A 7 -19.86 10.54 -0.49
C GLU A 7 -20.31 9.09 -0.66
N LEU A 8 -19.38 8.16 -0.46
CA LEU A 8 -19.64 6.74 -0.28
C LEU A 8 -19.36 6.39 1.19
N PHE A 9 -20.40 6.05 1.94
CA PHE A 9 -20.30 5.65 3.34
C PHE A 9 -20.37 4.13 3.46
N SER A 10 -19.40 3.52 4.12
CA SER A 10 -19.30 2.08 4.34
C SER A 10 -18.86 1.74 5.75
N GLU A 11 -18.89 0.45 6.08
CA GLU A 11 -18.08 -0.09 7.19
C GLU A 11 -16.57 0.21 7.00
N GLU A 12 -15.79 0.08 8.07
CA GLU A 12 -14.37 0.46 8.12
C GLU A 12 -13.52 -0.28 7.08
N ILE A 13 -13.09 0.46 6.06
CA ILE A 13 -12.24 0.00 4.97
C ILE A 13 -10.78 -0.03 5.46
N PRO A 14 -10.02 -1.12 5.21
CA PRO A 14 -8.60 -1.14 5.49
C PRO A 14 -7.84 0.00 4.79
N ALA A 15 -6.93 0.67 5.50
CA ALA A 15 -6.20 1.86 5.04
C ALA A 15 -5.67 1.77 3.60
N GLY A 16 -4.98 0.67 3.26
CA GLY A 16 -4.45 0.46 1.92
C GLY A 16 -5.52 0.35 0.81
N LEU A 17 -6.71 -0.15 1.13
CA LEU A 17 -7.82 -0.22 0.17
C LEU A 17 -8.51 1.15 0.01
N GLN A 18 -8.64 1.91 1.09
CA GLN A 18 -9.20 3.26 1.11
C GLN A 18 -8.38 4.23 0.24
N ARG A 19 -7.05 4.23 0.37
CA ARG A 19 -6.16 5.05 -0.47
C ARG A 19 -6.31 4.74 -1.96
N ASN A 20 -6.28 3.47 -2.32
CA ASN A 20 -6.44 3.05 -3.71
C ASN A 20 -7.81 3.45 -4.26
N LEU A 21 -8.87 3.36 -3.45
CA LEU A 21 -10.22 3.76 -3.85
C LEU A 21 -10.30 5.26 -4.14
N ARG A 22 -9.81 6.12 -3.23
CA ARG A 22 -9.91 7.59 -3.41
C ARG A 22 -9.18 8.07 -4.66
N GLU A 23 -7.96 7.56 -4.89
CA GLU A 23 -7.12 7.95 -6.03
C GLU A 23 -7.77 7.50 -7.35
N LYS A 24 -8.17 6.23 -7.44
CA LYS A 24 -8.77 5.67 -8.66
C LYS A 24 -10.11 6.30 -9.01
N ILE A 25 -11.02 6.46 -8.04
CA ILE A 25 -12.34 7.04 -8.31
C ILE A 25 -12.18 8.49 -8.80
N LEU A 26 -11.29 9.28 -8.19
CA LEU A 26 -11.01 10.64 -8.65
C LEU A 26 -10.51 10.65 -10.09
N ASP A 27 -9.57 9.77 -10.43
CA ASP A 27 -9.00 9.68 -11.78
C ASP A 27 -10.05 9.25 -12.82
N GLU A 28 -10.95 8.33 -12.49
CA GLU A 28 -12.04 7.95 -13.39
C GLU A 28 -13.06 9.09 -13.59
N PHE A 29 -13.38 9.87 -12.56
CA PHE A 29 -14.20 11.08 -12.75
C PHE A 29 -13.48 12.12 -13.62
N ARG A 30 -12.16 12.30 -13.45
CA ARG A 30 -11.37 13.21 -14.29
C ARG A 30 -11.42 12.81 -15.76
N LYS A 31 -11.23 11.52 -16.06
CA LYS A 31 -11.37 10.97 -17.43
C LYS A 31 -12.77 11.21 -17.97
N PHE A 32 -13.80 10.88 -17.20
CA PHE A 32 -15.19 11.07 -17.60
C PHE A 32 -15.52 12.53 -17.94
N PHE A 33 -15.15 13.49 -17.08
CA PHE A 33 -15.40 14.89 -17.35
C PHE A 33 -14.60 15.39 -18.56
N LEU A 34 -13.36 14.93 -18.74
CA LEU A 34 -12.54 15.24 -19.91
C LEU A 34 -13.16 14.72 -21.21
N ASP A 35 -13.59 13.45 -21.25
CA ASP A 35 -14.21 12.81 -22.42
C ASP A 35 -15.51 13.50 -22.82
N LYS A 36 -16.23 14.08 -21.85
CA LYS A 36 -17.45 14.85 -22.08
C LYS A 36 -17.18 16.34 -22.32
N SER A 37 -15.92 16.76 -22.38
CA SER A 37 -15.51 18.17 -22.53
C SER A 37 -16.09 19.09 -21.44
N ILE A 38 -16.26 18.58 -20.22
CA ILE A 38 -16.74 19.33 -19.07
C ILE A 38 -15.53 19.85 -18.29
N ALA A 39 -15.31 21.16 -18.32
CA ALA A 39 -14.26 21.77 -17.53
C ALA A 39 -14.61 21.77 -16.03
N SER A 40 -13.62 21.48 -15.18
CA SER A 40 -13.68 21.66 -13.73
C SER A 40 -12.58 22.62 -13.29
N LYS A 41 -12.85 23.50 -12.33
CA LYS A 41 -11.84 24.45 -11.80
C LYS A 41 -10.93 23.79 -10.78
N LYS A 42 -11.50 22.94 -9.93
CA LYS A 42 -10.82 22.26 -8.84
C LYS A 42 -11.49 20.91 -8.61
N ASN A 43 -10.68 19.90 -8.30
CA ASN A 43 -11.18 18.58 -7.95
C ASN A 43 -10.25 17.94 -6.92
N PHE A 44 -10.82 17.16 -6.03
CA PHE A 44 -10.08 16.45 -5.00
C PHE A 44 -10.90 15.28 -4.45
N SER A 45 -10.21 14.32 -3.85
CA SER A 45 -10.80 13.20 -3.14
C SER A 45 -10.26 13.13 -1.72
N LEU A 46 -11.14 12.94 -0.75
CA LEU A 46 -10.82 12.79 0.66
C LEU A 46 -11.33 11.47 1.17
N SER A 47 -10.84 11.02 2.33
CA SER A 47 -11.35 9.79 2.92
C SER A 47 -11.16 9.74 4.43
N THR A 48 -12.06 9.04 5.11
CA THR A 48 -11.91 8.52 6.48
C THR A 48 -12.07 6.99 6.43
N PRO A 49 -11.87 6.23 7.53
CA PRO A 49 -12.02 4.77 7.53
C PRO A 49 -13.36 4.29 6.93
N ASN A 50 -14.43 5.08 7.09
CA ASN A 50 -15.79 4.73 6.67
C ASN A 50 -16.27 5.56 5.47
N ARG A 51 -15.51 6.55 5.01
CA ARG A 51 -15.99 7.54 4.04
C ARG A 51 -15.00 7.70 2.91
N LEU A 52 -15.51 7.65 1.69
CA LEU A 52 -14.85 8.24 0.53
C LEU A 52 -15.63 9.48 0.10
N VAL A 53 -14.95 10.59 -0.09
CA VAL A 53 -15.52 11.84 -0.59
C VAL A 53 -14.83 12.24 -1.89
N VAL A 54 -15.62 12.66 -2.88
CA VAL A 54 -15.15 13.21 -4.14
C VAL A 54 -15.87 14.53 -4.41
N VAL A 55 -15.10 15.56 -4.73
CA VAL A 55 -15.62 16.91 -4.98
C VAL A 55 -15.04 17.47 -6.27
N PHE A 56 -15.91 18.00 -7.11
CA PHE A 56 -15.55 18.78 -8.30
C PHE A 56 -16.23 20.15 -8.21
N GLU A 57 -15.43 21.21 -8.22
CA GLU A 57 -15.91 22.59 -8.18
C GLU A 57 -15.85 23.21 -9.59
N GLY A 58 -16.82 24.07 -9.89
CA GLY A 58 -16.79 24.89 -11.09
C GLY A 58 -17.26 24.19 -12.37
N LEU A 59 -18.06 23.12 -12.25
CA LEU A 59 -18.60 22.38 -13.39
C LEU A 59 -19.68 23.19 -14.14
N GLU A 60 -19.76 23.00 -15.45
CA GLU A 60 -20.85 23.53 -16.25
C GLU A 60 -22.16 22.77 -15.94
N ASN A 61 -23.30 23.47 -15.92
CA ASN A 61 -24.60 22.84 -15.65
C ASN A 61 -25.13 22.02 -16.83
N GLN A 62 -24.68 22.37 -18.02
CA GLN A 62 -25.17 21.81 -19.27
C GLN A 62 -24.06 21.87 -20.30
N ILE A 63 -24.03 20.85 -21.16
CA ILE A 63 -23.09 20.74 -22.27
C ILE A 63 -23.87 20.95 -23.55
N LYS A 64 -23.34 21.78 -24.44
CA LYS A 64 -23.89 21.96 -25.79
C LYS A 64 -23.09 21.09 -26.75
N ILE A 65 -23.67 19.97 -27.18
CA ILE A 65 -23.14 19.22 -28.31
C ILE A 65 -23.43 20.05 -29.57
N LYS A 66 -22.36 20.52 -30.23
CA LYS A 66 -22.48 21.30 -31.47
C LYS A 66 -23.11 20.44 -32.56
N SER A 67 -23.80 21.09 -33.48
CA SER A 67 -24.28 20.43 -34.69
C SER A 67 -23.07 20.04 -35.54
N GLU A 68 -23.08 18.80 -36.03
CA GLU A 68 -22.09 18.26 -36.93
C GLU A 68 -22.72 18.06 -38.31
N VAL A 69 -21.95 18.34 -39.34
CA VAL A 69 -22.34 18.14 -40.74
C VAL A 69 -21.82 16.78 -41.16
N ILE A 70 -22.73 15.81 -41.31
CA ILE A 70 -22.42 14.46 -41.76
C ILE A 70 -22.55 14.43 -43.27
N LYS A 71 -21.44 14.07 -43.94
CA LYS A 71 -21.40 13.87 -45.39
C LYS A 71 -22.06 12.54 -45.77
N GLY A 72 -23.09 12.62 -46.59
CA GLY A 72 -23.78 11.49 -47.19
C GLY A 72 -23.22 11.13 -48.58
N PRO A 73 -23.90 10.23 -49.31
CA PRO A 73 -23.50 9.81 -50.65
C PRO A 73 -23.62 10.94 -51.69
N LYS A 74 -22.99 10.76 -52.87
CA LYS A 74 -23.10 11.70 -54.00
C LYS A 74 -24.54 11.80 -54.48
N THR A 75 -24.92 12.93 -55.09
CA THR A 75 -26.28 13.12 -55.60
C THR A 75 -26.65 12.22 -56.79
N ASN A 76 -25.66 11.60 -57.43
CA ASN A 76 -25.82 10.60 -58.48
C ASN A 76 -25.67 9.15 -58.01
N ALA A 77 -25.57 8.91 -56.69
CA ALA A 77 -25.46 7.57 -56.15
C ALA A 77 -26.81 6.80 -56.25
N PRO A 78 -26.80 5.46 -56.31
CA PRO A 78 -28.01 4.65 -56.37
C PRO A 78 -28.96 4.95 -55.21
N GLU A 79 -30.28 4.88 -55.47
CA GLU A 79 -31.30 5.27 -54.48
C GLU A 79 -31.21 4.46 -53.17
N GLN A 80 -30.76 3.20 -53.26
CA GLN A 80 -30.47 2.34 -52.11
C GLN A 80 -29.39 2.90 -51.16
N ALA A 81 -28.38 3.61 -51.68
CA ALA A 81 -27.34 4.21 -50.86
C ALA A 81 -27.86 5.41 -50.07
N LEU A 82 -28.77 6.19 -50.68
CA LEU A 82 -29.45 7.30 -50.02
C LEU A 82 -30.40 6.80 -48.93
N GLU A 83 -31.19 5.76 -49.23
CA GLU A 83 -32.10 5.15 -48.25
C GLU A 83 -31.37 4.50 -47.08
N GLY A 84 -30.25 3.82 -47.36
CA GLY A 84 -29.37 3.29 -46.33
C GLY A 84 -28.83 4.37 -45.39
N PHE A 85 -28.41 5.52 -45.94
CA PHE A 85 -27.92 6.66 -45.17
C PHE A 85 -29.01 7.33 -44.32
N VAL A 86 -30.21 7.49 -44.88
CA VAL A 86 -31.39 8.02 -44.17
C VAL A 86 -31.78 7.10 -43.00
N ARG A 87 -31.77 5.78 -43.23
CA ARG A 87 -32.09 4.77 -42.22
C ARG A 87 -31.03 4.66 -41.13
N SER A 88 -29.74 4.71 -41.48
CA SER A 88 -28.64 4.63 -40.51
C SER A 88 -28.58 5.84 -39.57
N ASN A 89 -28.98 7.02 -40.06
CA ASN A 89 -28.97 8.25 -39.27
C ASN A 89 -30.33 8.58 -38.62
N LYS A 90 -31.38 7.78 -38.87
CA LYS A 90 -32.75 7.97 -38.37
C LYS A 90 -33.33 9.37 -38.69
N ILE A 91 -33.13 9.81 -39.93
CA ILE A 91 -33.58 11.11 -40.44
C ILE A 91 -34.62 10.91 -41.54
N GLU A 92 -35.28 11.98 -42.00
CA GLU A 92 -36.15 11.94 -43.17
C GLU A 92 -35.45 12.56 -44.39
N LYS A 93 -35.87 12.21 -45.62
CA LYS A 93 -35.30 12.79 -46.87
C LYS A 93 -35.35 14.33 -46.89
N LYS A 94 -36.31 14.93 -46.18
CA LYS A 94 -36.50 16.40 -46.03
C LYS A 94 -35.43 17.10 -45.18
N ASP A 95 -34.70 16.36 -44.35
CA ASP A 95 -33.67 16.91 -43.46
C ASP A 95 -32.29 17.01 -44.15
N LEU A 96 -32.19 16.53 -45.39
CA LEU A 96 -30.98 16.55 -46.20
C LEU A 96 -30.89 17.84 -47.04
N TYR A 97 -29.70 18.42 -47.11
CA TYR A 97 -29.40 19.48 -48.06
C TYR A 97 -28.25 19.06 -48.99
N LYS A 98 -28.22 19.62 -50.19
CA LYS A 98 -27.15 19.36 -51.16
C LYS A 98 -26.10 20.46 -51.03
N ASP A 99 -24.83 20.08 -51.08
CA ASP A 99 -23.72 21.03 -51.10
C ASP A 99 -22.62 20.53 -52.04
N ASN A 100 -21.92 21.47 -52.66
CA ASN A 100 -20.94 21.18 -53.71
C ASN A 100 -19.53 21.21 -53.12
N THR A 101 -18.82 20.09 -53.25
CA THR A 101 -17.42 19.97 -52.80
C THR A 101 -16.50 19.86 -54.01
N GLU A 102 -15.18 20.02 -53.84
CA GLU A 102 -14.18 19.85 -54.91
C GLU A 102 -14.28 18.50 -55.66
N LYS A 103 -14.98 17.50 -55.08
CA LYS A 103 -15.19 16.15 -55.65
C LYS A 103 -16.60 15.90 -56.19
N GLY A 104 -17.40 16.96 -56.34
CA GLY A 104 -18.80 16.94 -56.84
C GLY A 104 -19.85 17.24 -55.77
N GLU A 105 -21.12 17.12 -56.15
CA GLU A 105 -22.31 17.40 -55.31
C GLU A 105 -22.65 16.20 -54.41
N PHE A 106 -22.78 16.43 -53.11
CA PHE A 106 -23.11 15.41 -52.11
C PHE A 106 -24.32 15.82 -51.28
N TYR A 107 -25.02 14.85 -50.72
CA TYR A 107 -26.01 15.08 -49.67
C TYR A 107 -25.31 15.30 -48.32
N PHE A 108 -25.82 16.23 -47.53
CA PHE A 108 -25.35 16.53 -46.18
C PHE A 108 -26.52 16.56 -45.20
N PHE A 109 -26.26 16.13 -43.98
CA PHE A 109 -27.19 16.23 -42.86
C PHE A 109 -26.53 16.98 -41.71
N LYS A 110 -27.20 18.01 -41.19
CA LYS A 110 -26.74 18.73 -40.00
C LYS A 110 -27.46 18.18 -38.77
N THR A 111 -26.70 17.55 -37.88
CA THR A 111 -27.28 17.01 -36.63
C THR A 111 -27.84 18.14 -35.77
N LYS A 112 -28.94 17.89 -35.05
CA LYS A 112 -29.50 18.87 -34.11
C LYS A 112 -28.54 19.05 -32.93
N SER A 113 -28.27 20.30 -32.55
CA SER A 113 -27.52 20.59 -31.32
C SER A 113 -28.30 20.08 -30.11
N LYS A 114 -27.69 19.23 -29.29
CA LYS A 114 -28.30 18.69 -28.07
C LYS A 114 -27.71 19.38 -26.84
N VAL A 115 -28.59 19.79 -25.94
CA VAL A 115 -28.20 20.27 -24.61
C VAL A 115 -28.38 19.11 -23.64
N LEU A 116 -27.27 18.63 -23.08
CA LEU A 116 -27.28 17.59 -22.05
C LEU A 116 -27.06 18.24 -20.69
N LYS A 117 -27.86 17.87 -19.69
CA LYS A 117 -27.63 18.31 -18.31
C LYS A 117 -26.49 17.49 -17.72
N THR A 118 -25.51 18.17 -17.13
CA THR A 118 -24.37 17.51 -16.47
C THR A 118 -24.83 16.59 -15.34
N GLN A 119 -25.91 16.97 -14.64
CA GLN A 119 -26.54 16.15 -13.61
C GLN A 119 -26.97 14.77 -14.12
N ASP A 120 -27.56 14.69 -15.32
CA ASP A 120 -28.06 13.43 -15.90
C ASP A 120 -26.88 12.53 -16.29
N LEU A 121 -25.82 13.12 -16.83
CA LEU A 121 -24.59 12.42 -17.17
C LEU A 121 -23.90 11.85 -15.93
N ILE A 122 -23.85 12.61 -14.83
CA ILE A 122 -23.34 12.12 -13.55
C ILE A 122 -24.21 10.97 -13.03
N ALA A 123 -25.54 11.12 -13.05
CA ALA A 123 -26.46 10.07 -12.57
C ALA A 123 -26.30 8.74 -13.32
N GLU A 124 -25.99 8.79 -14.62
CA GLU A 124 -25.70 7.60 -15.43
C GLU A 124 -24.30 7.03 -15.17
N PHE A 125 -23.30 7.89 -14.96
CA PHE A 125 -21.90 7.50 -14.81
C PHE A 125 -21.58 6.87 -13.45
N VAL A 126 -22.09 7.44 -12.35
CA VAL A 126 -21.71 7.00 -11.00
C VAL A 126 -21.96 5.50 -10.78
N PRO A 127 -23.16 4.93 -11.06
CA PRO A 127 -23.39 3.50 -10.89
C PRO A 127 -22.41 2.63 -11.71
N LYS A 128 -22.17 3.00 -12.98
CA LYS A 128 -21.25 2.28 -13.89
C LYS A 128 -19.82 2.30 -13.36
N LEU A 129 -19.38 3.44 -12.83
CA LEU A 129 -18.07 3.58 -12.21
C LEU A 129 -17.91 2.65 -11.01
N LEU A 130 -18.91 2.63 -10.12
CA LEU A 130 -18.85 1.82 -8.90
C LEU A 130 -18.90 0.31 -9.22
N ASP A 131 -19.70 -0.12 -10.20
CA ASP A 131 -19.75 -1.53 -10.62
C ASP A 131 -18.45 -2.00 -11.29
N ASN A 132 -17.80 -1.13 -12.07
CA ASN A 132 -16.55 -1.47 -12.76
C ASN A 132 -15.32 -1.42 -11.86
N TYR A 133 -15.43 -0.91 -10.62
CA TYR A 133 -14.29 -0.81 -9.72
C TYR A 133 -13.86 -2.20 -9.22
N GLN A 134 -12.65 -2.61 -9.61
CA GLN A 134 -12.08 -3.89 -9.20
C GLN A 134 -11.33 -3.79 -7.87
N TRP A 135 -11.93 -4.42 -6.85
CA TRP A 135 -11.32 -4.57 -5.54
C TRP A 135 -10.24 -5.67 -5.53
N LYS A 136 -9.12 -5.43 -4.84
CA LYS A 136 -8.14 -6.50 -4.54
C LYS A 136 -8.75 -7.59 -3.65
N LYS A 137 -9.62 -7.19 -2.73
CA LYS A 137 -10.45 -8.04 -1.87
C LYS A 137 -11.81 -7.36 -1.72
N SER A 138 -12.89 -8.09 -2.01
CA SER A 138 -14.27 -7.63 -1.86
C SER A 138 -15.06 -8.57 -0.97
N MET A 139 -16.12 -8.04 -0.38
CA MET A 139 -17.14 -8.75 0.37
C MET A 139 -18.48 -8.63 -0.35
N LYS A 140 -19.31 -9.67 -0.24
CA LYS A 140 -20.74 -9.63 -0.58
C LYS A 140 -21.52 -9.48 0.74
N TRP A 141 -22.58 -8.68 0.74
CA TRP A 141 -23.32 -8.35 1.96
C TRP A 141 -24.78 -8.81 1.88
N GLY A 142 -25.18 -9.64 2.85
CA GLY A 142 -26.53 -10.21 2.92
C GLY A 142 -26.92 -10.93 1.63
N GLU A 143 -28.15 -10.71 1.19
CA GLU A 143 -28.73 -11.31 -0.01
C GLU A 143 -28.42 -10.52 -1.29
N PHE A 144 -27.68 -9.41 -1.23
CA PHE A 144 -27.44 -8.53 -2.37
C PHE A 144 -26.17 -8.89 -3.14
N ASP A 145 -26.21 -8.84 -4.48
CA ASP A 145 -25.07 -9.13 -5.36
C ASP A 145 -23.98 -8.05 -5.43
N LEU A 146 -24.05 -7.03 -4.56
CA LEU A 146 -23.05 -5.97 -4.47
C LEU A 146 -21.73 -6.52 -3.91
N LYS A 147 -20.65 -6.40 -4.69
CA LYS A 147 -19.27 -6.64 -4.25
C LYS A 147 -18.57 -5.32 -3.95
N TRP A 148 -18.25 -5.08 -2.67
CA TRP A 148 -17.55 -3.86 -2.24
C TRP A 148 -16.41 -4.21 -1.27
N GLY A 149 -15.45 -3.31 -1.06
CA GLY A 149 -14.32 -3.56 -0.15
C GLY A 149 -14.77 -3.87 1.28
N ARG A 150 -15.88 -3.26 1.68
CA ARG A 150 -16.65 -3.46 2.91
C ARG A 150 -18.12 -3.16 2.64
N PRO A 151 -19.09 -3.55 3.47
CA PRO A 151 -20.50 -3.20 3.20
C PRO A 151 -20.71 -1.70 3.00
N LEU A 152 -21.17 -1.30 1.80
CA LEU A 152 -21.56 0.07 1.47
C LEU A 152 -22.96 0.31 2.05
N LYS A 153 -23.14 1.40 2.78
CA LYS A 153 -24.35 1.68 3.56
C LYS A 153 -25.16 2.88 3.04
N SER A 154 -24.49 3.90 2.51
CA SER A 154 -25.19 5.02 1.88
C SER A 154 -24.34 5.71 0.81
N ILE A 155 -25.04 6.32 -0.15
CA ILE A 155 -24.45 7.15 -1.19
C ILE A 155 -25.09 8.53 -1.11
N LEU A 156 -24.31 9.54 -0.73
CA LEU A 156 -24.72 10.93 -0.81
C LEU A 156 -24.22 11.49 -2.14
N SER A 157 -25.11 12.03 -2.98
CA SER A 157 -24.74 12.61 -4.27
C SER A 157 -25.51 13.88 -4.58
N VAL A 158 -24.80 14.99 -4.68
CA VAL A 158 -25.38 16.34 -4.86
C VAL A 158 -24.65 17.09 -5.97
N PHE A 159 -25.42 17.74 -6.85
CA PHE A 159 -24.91 18.61 -7.92
C PHE A 159 -25.67 19.93 -7.90
N GLY A 160 -24.94 21.05 -7.78
CA GLY A 160 -25.56 22.39 -7.75
C GLY A 160 -26.67 22.52 -6.70
N ASN A 161 -26.42 22.00 -5.50
CA ASN A 161 -27.35 21.96 -4.35
C ASN A 161 -28.61 21.11 -4.56
N LYS A 162 -28.65 20.25 -5.59
CA LYS A 162 -29.75 19.32 -5.89
C LYS A 162 -29.28 17.88 -5.83
N ILE A 163 -30.15 16.98 -5.36
CA ILE A 163 -29.86 15.54 -5.31
C ILE A 163 -29.64 15.02 -6.74
N VAL A 164 -28.59 14.25 -6.94
CA VAL A 164 -28.39 13.43 -8.14
C VAL A 164 -28.94 12.04 -7.84
N ASN A 165 -30.17 11.78 -8.27
CA ASN A 165 -30.89 10.55 -7.94
C ASN A 165 -30.51 9.41 -8.90
N PHE A 166 -30.03 8.30 -8.36
CA PHE A 166 -29.76 7.06 -9.07
C PHE A 166 -29.86 5.87 -8.10
N LYS A 167 -30.02 4.66 -8.66
CA LYS A 167 -29.95 3.42 -7.91
C LYS A 167 -28.62 2.72 -8.18
N PHE A 168 -28.05 2.14 -7.14
CA PHE A 168 -26.87 1.29 -7.19
C PHE A 168 -27.17 0.03 -6.36
N HIS A 169 -27.47 -1.07 -7.05
CA HIS A 169 -28.04 -2.27 -6.43
C HIS A 169 -29.26 -1.92 -5.56
N HIS A 170 -29.17 -2.20 -4.25
CA HIS A 170 -30.22 -1.94 -3.26
C HIS A 170 -30.16 -0.53 -2.66
N ILE A 171 -29.13 0.26 -2.98
CA ILE A 171 -28.90 1.60 -2.42
C ILE A 171 -29.44 2.64 -3.38
N THR A 172 -30.26 3.57 -2.88
CA THR A 172 -30.68 4.77 -3.62
C THR A 172 -29.86 5.95 -3.15
N SER A 173 -29.30 6.73 -4.06
CA SER A 173 -28.55 7.94 -3.69
C SER A 173 -29.46 9.00 -3.06
N SER A 174 -28.91 9.77 -2.14
CA SER A 174 -29.63 10.84 -1.45
C SER A 174 -28.74 12.06 -1.22
N ASN A 175 -29.24 13.06 -0.50
CA ASN A 175 -28.43 14.14 0.07
C ASN A 175 -28.18 13.94 1.58
N THR A 176 -28.35 12.71 2.08
CA THR A 176 -28.20 12.37 3.50
C THR A 176 -27.06 11.40 3.72
N THR A 177 -26.35 11.55 4.84
CA THR A 177 -25.40 10.54 5.33
C THR A 177 -25.58 10.35 6.83
N PHE A 178 -25.07 9.22 7.33
CA PHE A 178 -24.93 8.96 8.76
C PHE A 178 -23.94 9.94 9.37
N ILE A 179 -24.26 10.49 10.54
CA ILE A 179 -23.37 11.43 11.26
C ILE A 179 -22.54 10.77 12.36
N ASP A 180 -22.89 9.54 12.72
CA ASP A 180 -22.17 8.71 13.67
C ASP A 180 -21.90 7.36 13.02
N LYS A 181 -20.65 6.89 13.12
CA LYS A 181 -20.20 5.63 12.50
C LYS A 181 -20.40 4.41 13.40
N ASP A 182 -20.56 4.62 14.71
CA ASP A 182 -20.58 3.53 15.69
C ASP A 182 -22.02 2.96 15.83
N PHE A 183 -23.03 3.83 15.99
CA PHE A 183 -24.43 3.43 16.15
C PHE A 183 -25.28 3.61 14.89
N GLU A 184 -24.92 4.56 14.03
CA GLU A 184 -25.62 4.84 12.76
C GLU A 184 -27.10 5.22 12.93
N ASP A 185 -27.50 5.68 14.11
CA ASP A 185 -28.90 6.00 14.43
C ASP A 185 -29.39 7.30 13.78
N LYS A 186 -28.45 8.20 13.43
CA LYS A 186 -28.77 9.57 13.00
C LYS A 186 -28.22 9.86 11.61
N LYS A 187 -29.06 10.47 10.78
CA LYS A 187 -28.69 11.00 9.46
C LYS A 187 -28.89 12.51 9.41
N LYS A 188 -28.10 13.17 8.56
CA LYS A 188 -28.22 14.61 8.31
C LYS A 188 -28.16 14.90 6.81
N ILE A 189 -28.91 15.93 6.40
CA ILE A 189 -28.95 16.44 5.02
C ILE A 189 -27.79 17.42 4.78
N PHE A 190 -27.12 17.29 3.65
CA PHE A 190 -26.10 18.22 3.15
C PHE A 190 -26.39 18.66 1.72
N LYS A 191 -26.14 19.93 1.41
CA LYS A 191 -26.39 20.49 0.07
C LYS A 191 -25.10 20.79 -0.70
N ASP A 192 -23.98 20.82 0.00
CA ASP A 192 -22.66 21.14 -0.54
C ASP A 192 -21.58 20.54 0.37
N PHE A 193 -20.36 20.44 -0.15
CA PHE A 193 -19.23 19.90 0.59
C PHE A 193 -18.79 20.83 1.75
N LYS A 194 -18.97 22.15 1.61
CA LYS A 194 -18.54 23.12 2.63
C LYS A 194 -19.30 22.96 3.96
N THR A 195 -20.62 22.83 3.90
CA THR A 195 -21.50 22.60 5.06
C THR A 195 -21.25 21.23 5.66
N TYR A 196 -20.94 20.25 4.82
CA TYR A 196 -20.53 18.91 5.22
C TYR A 196 -19.22 18.92 6.01
N GLU A 197 -18.15 19.47 5.45
CA GLU A 197 -16.83 19.54 6.09
C GLU A 197 -16.91 20.30 7.42
N LYS A 198 -17.58 21.47 7.44
CA LYS A 198 -17.75 22.28 8.65
C LYS A 198 -18.50 21.53 9.76
N PHE A 199 -19.50 20.73 9.41
CA PHE A 199 -20.25 19.95 10.39
C PHE A 199 -19.37 18.90 11.06
N PHE A 200 -18.65 18.09 10.27
CA PHE A 200 -17.75 17.06 10.81
C PHE A 200 -16.58 17.67 11.58
N GLN A 201 -16.03 18.78 11.10
CA GLN A 201 -14.98 19.51 11.82
C GLN A 201 -15.44 19.97 13.22
N ASN A 202 -16.69 20.45 13.35
CA ASN A 202 -17.27 20.82 14.64
C ASN A 202 -17.47 19.62 15.58
N GLN A 203 -17.59 18.40 15.04
CA GLN A 203 -17.62 17.15 15.81
C GLN A 203 -16.21 16.60 16.12
N GLY A 204 -15.15 17.29 15.68
CA GLY A 204 -13.76 16.84 15.82
C GLY A 204 -13.32 15.84 14.74
N VAL A 205 -14.16 15.55 13.75
CA VAL A 205 -13.83 14.68 12.63
C VAL A 205 -13.15 15.51 11.53
N ILE A 206 -11.95 15.08 11.13
CA ILE A 206 -11.17 15.71 10.08
C ILE A 206 -11.29 14.81 8.84
N ILE A 207 -12.08 15.21 7.85
CA ILE A 207 -12.33 14.40 6.64
C ILE A 207 -11.09 14.30 5.74
N ASP A 208 -10.32 15.39 5.66
CA ASP A 208 -9.12 15.48 4.82
C ASP A 208 -7.94 14.75 5.47
N GLN A 209 -7.52 13.65 4.84
CA GLN A 209 -6.38 12.84 5.27
C GLN A 209 -5.08 13.64 5.39
N ASN A 210 -4.84 14.64 4.53
CA ASN A 210 -3.63 15.45 4.60
C ASN A 210 -3.66 16.39 5.81
N LYS A 211 -4.85 16.94 6.14
CA LYS A 211 -5.03 17.72 7.38
C LYS A 211 -4.84 16.84 8.61
N ARG A 212 -5.31 15.59 8.59
CA ARG A 212 -5.08 14.61 9.66
C ARG A 212 -3.60 14.29 9.84
N GLU A 213 -2.89 14.02 8.75
CA GLU A 213 -1.44 13.76 8.78
C GLU A 213 -0.67 14.92 9.41
N ASN A 214 -0.92 16.15 8.95
CA ASN A 214 -0.28 17.35 9.49
C ASN A 214 -0.59 17.55 10.98
N PHE A 215 -1.82 17.28 11.39
CA PHE A 215 -2.21 17.33 12.80
C PHE A 215 -1.41 16.32 13.64
N ILE A 216 -1.35 15.05 13.19
CA ILE A 216 -0.63 13.98 13.89
C ILE A 216 0.86 14.31 13.98
N LYS A 217 1.49 14.74 12.88
CA LYS A 217 2.92 15.13 12.85
C LYS A 217 3.21 16.25 13.84
N ARG A 218 2.37 17.29 13.88
CA ARG A 218 2.53 18.41 14.82
C ARG A 218 2.41 17.97 16.29
N GLU A 219 1.44 17.12 16.61
CA GLU A 219 1.30 16.61 17.98
C GLU A 219 2.46 15.68 18.37
N PHE A 220 2.95 14.86 17.44
CA PHE A 220 4.16 14.06 17.63
C PHE A 220 5.34 14.96 17.98
N GLU A 221 5.64 15.96 17.14
CA GLU A 221 6.74 16.90 17.38
C GLU A 221 6.64 17.58 18.75
N LYS A 222 5.44 18.01 19.14
CA LYS A 222 5.20 18.64 20.45
C LYS A 222 5.57 17.71 21.61
N ILE A 223 5.12 16.47 21.58
CA ILE A 223 5.41 15.49 22.64
C ILE A 223 6.89 15.12 22.64
N LEU A 224 7.45 14.86 21.47
CA LEU A 224 8.85 14.46 21.29
C LEU A 224 9.82 15.55 21.79
N ARG A 225 9.60 16.82 21.42
CA ARG A 225 10.43 17.95 21.88
C ARG A 225 10.36 18.10 23.40
N ASN A 226 9.17 18.03 23.98
CA ASN A 226 8.98 18.16 25.44
C ASN A 226 9.68 17.04 26.22
N LYS A 227 9.76 15.84 25.65
CA LYS A 227 10.38 14.65 26.27
C LYS A 227 11.82 14.38 25.87
N LYS A 228 12.38 15.16 24.92
CA LYS A 228 13.68 14.90 24.28
C LYS A 228 13.77 13.49 23.68
N LEU A 229 12.68 13.07 23.03
CA LEU A 229 12.57 11.78 22.35
C LEU A 229 12.60 11.95 20.84
N LYS A 230 12.91 10.87 20.14
CA LYS A 230 12.86 10.75 18.69
C LYS A 230 11.98 9.57 18.29
N ILE A 231 11.43 9.59 17.08
CA ILE A 231 10.79 8.45 16.44
C ILE A 231 11.52 8.18 15.13
N GLU A 232 11.68 6.92 14.76
CA GLU A 232 12.19 6.55 13.44
C GLU A 232 11.16 6.88 12.37
N GLU A 233 11.59 7.58 11.32
CA GLU A 233 10.69 8.01 10.25
C GLU A 233 10.13 6.79 9.50
N ASN A 234 8.82 6.59 9.60
CA ASN A 234 8.11 5.53 8.90
C ASN A 234 6.83 6.10 8.29
N GLN A 235 6.97 6.73 7.11
CA GLN A 235 5.85 7.36 6.41
C GLN A 235 4.74 6.35 6.09
N ARG A 236 5.09 5.08 5.83
CA ARG A 236 4.08 4.02 5.59
C ARG A 236 3.19 3.80 6.81
N LEU A 237 3.78 3.79 8.01
CA LEU A 237 3.01 3.66 9.26
C LEU A 237 2.18 4.91 9.54
N VAL A 238 2.72 6.11 9.26
CA VAL A 238 1.96 7.37 9.37
C VAL A 238 0.76 7.35 8.43
N ASP A 239 0.96 7.02 7.16
CA ASP A 239 -0.11 6.91 6.16
C ASP A 239 -1.18 5.90 6.61
N GLU A 240 -0.76 4.74 7.13
CA GLU A 240 -1.68 3.72 7.63
C GLU A 240 -2.52 4.24 8.79
N VAL A 241 -1.89 4.88 9.78
CA VAL A 241 -2.58 5.42 10.96
C VAL A 241 -3.51 6.58 10.60
N VAL A 242 -3.13 7.45 9.67
CA VAL A 242 -3.97 8.54 9.14
C VAL A 242 -5.27 8.02 8.52
N ASP A 243 -5.20 6.86 7.89
CA ASP A 243 -6.35 6.20 7.27
C ASP A 243 -7.10 5.25 8.24
N LEU A 244 -6.61 5.05 9.48
CA LEU A 244 -7.32 4.30 10.54
C LEU A 244 -8.13 5.20 11.50
N VAL A 245 -7.89 6.51 11.47
CA VAL A 245 -8.55 7.47 12.37
C VAL A 245 -9.22 8.60 11.61
N GLU A 246 -10.29 9.14 12.17
CA GLU A 246 -10.98 10.32 11.66
C GLU A 246 -11.05 11.46 12.68
N ASN A 247 -10.91 11.16 13.97
CA ASN A 247 -10.78 12.13 15.06
C ASN A 247 -9.47 11.87 15.83
N PRO A 248 -8.32 12.25 15.25
CA PRO A 248 -7.01 11.86 15.78
C PRO A 248 -6.71 12.51 17.14
N ASN A 249 -6.27 11.69 18.10
CA ASN A 249 -5.71 12.11 19.37
C ASN A 249 -4.41 11.34 19.61
N VAL A 250 -3.33 12.03 19.98
CA VAL A 250 -2.03 11.40 20.22
C VAL A 250 -1.82 11.19 21.71
N LEU A 251 -1.43 9.98 22.10
CA LEU A 251 -1.14 9.64 23.49
C LEU A 251 0.29 9.09 23.61
N LEU A 252 0.98 9.47 24.68
CA LEU A 252 2.23 8.86 25.11
C LEU A 252 1.92 7.72 26.09
N CYS A 253 2.35 6.53 25.75
CA CYS A 253 2.17 5.31 26.51
C CYS A 253 3.52 4.73 26.93
N LYS A 254 3.52 3.81 27.90
CA LYS A 254 4.72 3.14 28.37
C LYS A 254 4.50 1.64 28.57
N PHE A 255 5.58 0.88 28.46
CA PHE A 255 5.62 -0.53 28.87
C PHE A 255 6.69 -0.74 29.96
N ASP A 256 6.66 -1.90 30.62
CA ASP A 256 7.64 -2.26 31.64
C ASP A 256 9.08 -2.23 31.09
N LYS A 257 9.99 -1.56 31.80
CA LYS A 257 11.40 -1.44 31.42
C LYS A 257 12.13 -2.78 31.30
N ARG A 258 11.63 -3.88 31.89
CA ARG A 258 12.21 -5.22 31.75
C ARG A 258 12.34 -5.64 30.28
N PHE A 259 11.40 -5.21 29.42
CA PHE A 259 11.41 -5.51 28.00
C PHE A 259 12.55 -4.79 27.26
N LEU A 260 13.21 -3.79 27.85
CA LEU A 260 14.42 -3.22 27.25
C LEU A 260 15.61 -4.17 27.26
N SER A 261 15.48 -5.36 27.87
CA SER A 261 16.47 -6.43 27.82
C SER A 261 16.41 -7.28 26.54
N ILE A 262 15.30 -7.22 25.79
CA ILE A 262 15.18 -7.93 24.51
C ILE A 262 15.66 -7.05 23.34
N PRO A 263 16.11 -7.64 22.21
CA PRO A 263 16.52 -6.89 21.02
C PRO A 263 15.51 -5.83 20.58
N LYS A 264 16.02 -4.64 20.21
CA LYS A 264 15.20 -3.49 19.83
C LYS A 264 14.37 -3.75 18.58
N GLU A 265 14.82 -4.64 17.69
CA GLU A 265 14.14 -5.02 16.46
C GLU A 265 12.85 -5.77 16.77
N ILE A 266 12.85 -6.62 17.82
CA ILE A 266 11.64 -7.31 18.30
C ILE A 266 10.64 -6.29 18.86
N LEU A 267 11.11 -5.38 19.72
CA LEU A 267 10.29 -4.31 20.29
C LEU A 267 9.66 -3.44 19.19
N THR A 268 10.48 -3.01 18.24
CA THR A 268 10.09 -2.11 17.15
C THR A 268 9.08 -2.79 16.23
N LEU A 269 9.35 -4.03 15.79
CA LEU A 269 8.46 -4.77 14.92
C LEU A 269 7.13 -5.07 15.60
N THR A 270 7.14 -5.49 16.87
CA THR A 270 5.93 -5.78 17.64
C THR A 270 5.04 -4.53 17.74
N MET A 271 5.61 -3.38 18.07
CA MET A 271 4.87 -2.12 18.18
C MET A 271 4.38 -1.62 16.82
N GLN A 272 5.23 -1.59 15.79
CA GLN A 272 4.88 -1.00 14.49
C GLN A 272 3.95 -1.91 13.68
N SER A 273 4.31 -3.19 13.50
CA SER A 273 3.58 -4.08 12.60
C SER A 273 2.28 -4.59 13.20
N HIS A 274 2.30 -5.01 14.48
CA HIS A 274 1.14 -5.65 15.10
C HIS A 274 0.17 -4.66 15.73
N GLN A 275 0.65 -3.51 16.22
CA GLN A 275 -0.17 -2.55 16.97
C GLN A 275 -0.27 -1.15 16.35
N LYS A 276 0.50 -0.85 15.29
CA LYS A 276 0.55 0.48 14.65
C LYS A 276 1.01 1.60 15.59
N TYR A 277 1.89 1.26 16.53
CA TYR A 277 2.45 2.19 17.48
C TYR A 277 3.80 2.71 17.01
N PHE A 278 4.23 3.85 17.56
CA PHE A 278 5.48 4.50 17.22
C PHE A 278 6.47 4.41 18.39
N PRO A 279 7.44 3.47 18.34
CA PRO A 279 8.49 3.37 19.34
C PRO A 279 9.30 4.66 19.41
N THR A 280 9.70 5.06 20.62
CA THR A 280 10.55 6.23 20.79
C THR A 280 11.98 5.85 21.15
N PHE A 281 12.91 6.73 20.78
CA PHE A 281 14.34 6.61 21.00
C PHE A 281 14.86 7.84 21.74
N ASP A 282 15.91 7.66 22.53
CA ASP A 282 16.62 8.76 23.16
C ASP A 282 17.53 9.50 22.16
N GLU A 283 18.22 10.55 22.63
CA GLU A 283 19.14 11.34 21.81
C GLU A 283 20.30 10.50 21.24
N LYS A 284 20.64 9.38 21.89
CA LYS A 284 21.70 8.42 21.50
C LYS A 284 21.17 7.30 20.60
N ASN A 285 19.94 7.39 20.11
CA ASN A 285 19.25 6.36 19.31
C ASN A 285 19.07 5.01 20.02
N LYS A 286 19.02 5.00 21.36
CA LYS A 286 18.62 3.82 22.13
C LYS A 286 17.10 3.83 22.30
N ILE A 287 16.46 2.69 22.06
CA ILE A 287 15.02 2.53 22.27
C ILE A 287 14.65 2.77 23.73
N THR A 288 13.54 3.48 23.96
CA THR A 288 13.01 3.74 25.30
C THR A 288 11.81 2.84 25.60
N ASN A 289 11.32 2.86 26.84
CA ASN A 289 10.09 2.16 27.20
C ASN A 289 8.81 2.98 26.94
N GLU A 290 8.93 4.09 26.20
CA GLU A 290 7.83 4.96 25.83
C GLU A 290 7.52 4.85 24.33
N PHE A 291 6.24 4.97 23.97
CA PHE A 291 5.78 4.92 22.58
C PHE A 291 4.58 5.84 22.37
N LEU A 292 4.40 6.33 21.15
CA LEU A 292 3.22 7.11 20.77
C LEU A 292 2.18 6.22 20.10
N ILE A 293 0.91 6.52 20.36
CA ILE A 293 -0.24 5.96 19.66
C ILE A 293 -1.15 7.08 19.16
N VAL A 294 -1.95 6.77 18.14
CA VAL A 294 -3.00 7.67 17.64
C VAL A 294 -4.33 6.97 17.76
N VAL A 295 -5.30 7.63 18.40
CA VAL A 295 -6.61 7.05 18.71
C VAL A 295 -7.74 7.98 18.27
N ASN A 296 -8.94 7.41 18.06
CA ASN A 296 -10.13 8.15 17.60
C ASN A 296 -10.87 8.93 18.71
N LYS A 297 -10.50 8.76 19.98
CA LYS A 297 -11.22 9.36 21.12
C LYS A 297 -10.23 9.94 22.12
N LYS A 298 -10.60 11.06 22.75
CA LYS A 298 -9.84 11.65 23.85
C LYS A 298 -9.83 10.71 25.06
N ASP A 299 -8.67 10.54 25.67
CA ASP A 299 -8.52 9.69 26.85
C ASP A 299 -8.72 10.47 28.14
N GLN A 300 -9.98 10.76 28.48
CA GLN A 300 -10.31 11.58 29.65
C GLN A 300 -9.96 10.91 30.98
N LYS A 301 -10.08 9.57 31.04
CA LYS A 301 -9.89 8.78 32.27
C LYS A 301 -8.57 8.00 32.31
N GLY A 302 -7.75 8.09 31.26
CA GLY A 302 -6.51 7.30 31.14
C GLY A 302 -6.73 5.83 30.74
N LEU A 303 -7.97 5.43 30.43
CA LEU A 303 -8.34 4.04 30.14
C LEU A 303 -7.89 3.60 28.76
N ILE A 304 -7.89 4.51 27.77
CA ILE A 304 -7.42 4.19 26.43
C ILE A 304 -5.91 3.91 26.48
N ARG A 305 -5.14 4.80 27.13
CA ARG A 305 -3.71 4.58 27.38
C ARG A 305 -3.47 3.24 28.07
N LEU A 306 -4.10 3.01 29.23
CA LEU A 306 -3.90 1.79 30.02
C LEU A 306 -4.24 0.52 29.22
N GLY A 307 -5.31 0.55 28.42
CA GLY A 307 -5.68 -0.56 27.55
C GLY A 307 -4.61 -0.87 26.50
N ASN A 308 -4.10 0.15 25.82
CA ASN A 308 -3.05 -0.01 24.80
C ASN A 308 -1.72 -0.47 25.41
N GLU A 309 -1.38 0.01 26.62
CA GLU A 309 -0.21 -0.45 27.39
C GLU A 309 -0.31 -1.94 27.71
N ARG A 310 -1.46 -2.41 28.24
CA ARG A 310 -1.69 -3.85 28.51
C ARG A 310 -1.59 -4.72 27.25
N VAL A 311 -2.12 -4.25 26.13
CA VAL A 311 -2.04 -4.98 24.85
C VAL A 311 -0.59 -5.15 24.39
N VAL A 312 0.22 -4.10 24.50
CA VAL A 312 1.65 -4.21 24.18
C VAL A 312 2.39 -5.08 25.17
N GLU A 313 2.12 -4.96 26.46
CA GLU A 313 2.77 -5.81 27.47
C GLU A 313 2.54 -7.29 27.21
N ALA A 314 1.31 -7.71 26.89
CA ALA A 314 1.02 -9.10 26.55
C ALA A 314 1.85 -9.58 25.35
N ARG A 315 1.90 -8.78 24.27
CA ARG A 315 2.66 -9.12 23.06
C ARG A 315 4.17 -9.14 23.30
N LEU A 316 4.68 -8.23 24.12
CA LEU A 316 6.10 -8.18 24.48
C LEU A 316 6.48 -9.34 25.40
N SER A 317 5.58 -9.79 26.28
CA SER A 317 5.78 -10.99 27.09
C SER A 317 5.89 -12.25 26.24
N ASP A 318 5.04 -12.40 25.21
CA ASP A 318 5.16 -13.51 24.26
C ASP A 318 6.53 -13.47 23.55
N ALA A 319 6.92 -12.29 23.05
CA ALA A 319 8.19 -12.11 22.36
C ALA A 319 9.41 -12.36 23.28
N GLU A 320 9.35 -11.91 24.53
CA GLU A 320 10.36 -12.15 25.56
C GLU A 320 10.49 -13.65 25.88
N PHE A 321 9.38 -14.37 25.96
CA PHE A 321 9.39 -15.82 26.15
C PHE A 321 10.14 -16.53 25.02
N PHE A 322 9.81 -16.24 23.77
CA PHE A 322 10.51 -16.83 22.62
C PHE A 322 11.99 -16.45 22.60
N TRP A 323 12.32 -15.18 22.86
CA TRP A 323 13.70 -14.71 22.93
C TRP A 323 14.50 -15.49 23.99
N ASN A 324 13.96 -15.63 25.20
CA ASN A 324 14.63 -16.32 26.30
C ASN A 324 14.80 -17.82 26.02
N LYS A 325 13.81 -18.45 25.38
CA LYS A 325 13.89 -19.86 24.99
C LYS A 325 14.94 -20.06 23.90
N ASP A 326 14.88 -19.28 22.82
CA ASP A 326 15.68 -19.51 21.62
C ASP A 326 17.15 -19.09 21.79
N LYS A 327 17.45 -18.04 22.57
CA LYS A 327 18.83 -17.58 22.79
C LYS A 327 19.73 -18.59 23.50
N THR A 328 19.13 -19.58 24.18
CA THR A 328 19.86 -20.65 24.89
C THR A 328 20.11 -21.89 24.03
N GLN A 329 19.54 -21.95 22.82
CA GLN A 329 19.63 -23.12 21.94
C GLN A 329 20.93 -23.10 21.14
N ASN A 330 21.72 -24.17 21.19
CA ASN A 330 23.01 -24.24 20.49
C ASN A 330 22.85 -24.19 18.95
N LEU A 331 23.37 -23.14 18.30
CA LEU A 331 23.20 -22.95 16.85
C LEU A 331 23.85 -24.06 16.02
N VAL A 332 25.00 -24.60 16.46
CA VAL A 332 25.73 -25.66 15.74
C VAL A 332 24.92 -26.96 15.73
N LYS A 333 24.29 -27.32 16.86
CA LYS A 333 23.43 -28.51 16.93
C LYS A 333 22.19 -28.36 16.04
N LYS A 334 21.64 -27.15 15.97
CA LYS A 334 20.47 -26.82 15.14
C LYS A 334 20.71 -26.87 13.63
N VAL A 335 21.96 -26.91 13.17
CA VAL A 335 22.26 -27.06 11.72
C VAL A 335 21.59 -28.32 11.15
N SER A 336 21.52 -29.41 11.93
CA SER A 336 20.89 -30.66 11.50
C SER A 336 19.38 -30.53 11.28
N GLU A 337 18.71 -29.65 12.03
CA GLU A 337 17.27 -29.38 11.91
C GLU A 337 16.93 -28.71 10.57
N LEU A 338 17.87 -28.02 9.92
CA LEU A 338 17.65 -27.40 8.60
C LEU A 338 17.28 -28.41 7.50
N LYS A 339 17.51 -29.72 7.73
CA LYS A 339 17.08 -30.79 6.83
C LYS A 339 15.56 -30.95 6.78
N SER A 340 14.83 -30.53 7.81
CA SER A 340 13.36 -30.60 7.83
C SER A 340 12.71 -29.40 7.14
N ILE A 341 13.46 -28.33 6.86
CA ILE A 341 12.94 -27.10 6.25
C ILE A 341 13.26 -27.10 4.76
N ASN A 342 12.22 -27.26 3.94
CA ASN A 342 12.34 -27.17 2.48
C ASN A 342 12.72 -25.74 2.06
N PHE A 343 13.75 -25.59 1.23
CA PHE A 343 14.11 -24.29 0.66
C PHE A 343 13.26 -23.99 -0.56
N PHE A 344 13.32 -24.84 -1.58
CA PHE A 344 12.49 -24.72 -2.78
C PHE A 344 12.45 -26.06 -3.54
N LYS A 345 11.33 -26.32 -4.24
CA LYS A 345 11.19 -27.54 -5.05
C LYS A 345 12.29 -27.59 -6.11
N GLY A 346 13.12 -28.63 -6.07
CA GLY A 346 14.27 -28.80 -6.98
C GLY A 346 15.59 -28.23 -6.45
N LEU A 347 15.60 -27.46 -5.34
CA LEU A 347 16.82 -26.91 -4.72
C LEU A 347 17.15 -27.52 -3.34
N GLY A 348 16.30 -28.45 -2.89
CA GLY A 348 16.48 -29.18 -1.64
C GLY A 348 16.05 -28.40 -0.40
N THR A 349 16.69 -28.73 0.70
CA THR A 349 16.45 -28.17 2.04
C THR A 349 17.33 -26.96 2.33
N TYR A 350 17.06 -26.24 3.42
CA TYR A 350 17.98 -25.20 3.88
C TYR A 350 19.34 -25.77 4.31
N PHE A 351 19.40 -27.04 4.73
CA PHE A 351 20.67 -27.72 4.97
C PHE A 351 21.49 -27.81 3.66
N ASP A 352 20.87 -28.25 2.56
CA ASP A 352 21.52 -28.36 1.25
C ASP A 352 22.00 -26.99 0.75
N LYS A 353 21.16 -25.95 0.93
CA LYS A 353 21.53 -24.56 0.64
C LYS A 353 22.76 -24.12 1.43
N VAL A 354 22.77 -24.34 2.74
CA VAL A 354 23.91 -23.99 3.59
C VAL A 354 25.19 -24.74 3.17
N GLN A 355 25.11 -26.01 2.76
CA GLN A 355 26.29 -26.74 2.27
C GLN A 355 26.86 -26.14 0.97
N ARG A 356 26.00 -25.74 0.03
CA ARG A 356 26.43 -25.04 -1.20
C ARG A 356 27.04 -23.68 -0.87
N MET A 357 26.35 -22.92 -0.02
CA MET A 357 26.84 -21.63 0.46
C MET A 357 28.20 -21.77 1.15
N ARG A 358 28.44 -22.81 1.95
CA ARG A 358 29.73 -23.01 2.63
C ARG A 358 30.88 -23.15 1.64
N LYS A 359 30.69 -23.91 0.56
CA LYS A 359 31.68 -24.05 -0.52
C LYS A 359 31.95 -22.72 -1.22
N LEU A 360 30.88 -22.01 -1.59
CA LEU A 360 30.95 -20.68 -2.23
C LEU A 360 31.63 -19.64 -1.33
N GLY A 361 31.31 -19.63 -0.03
CA GLY A 361 31.92 -18.76 0.95
C GLY A 361 33.42 -19.00 1.09
N GLY A 362 33.86 -20.25 0.98
CA GLY A 362 35.28 -20.61 0.93
C GLY A 362 36.00 -20.01 -0.28
N MET A 363 35.41 -20.06 -1.47
CA MET A 363 35.97 -19.43 -2.68
C MET A 363 36.03 -17.90 -2.56
N ILE A 364 34.96 -17.29 -2.04
CA ILE A 364 34.89 -15.84 -1.81
C ILE A 364 35.89 -15.38 -0.72
N SER A 365 36.28 -16.27 0.20
CA SER A 365 37.22 -15.94 1.26
C SER A 365 38.60 -15.58 0.75
N ASP A 366 39.05 -16.25 -0.31
CA ASP A 366 40.35 -16.02 -0.96
C ASP A 366 40.35 -14.65 -1.66
N GLU A 367 39.29 -14.34 -2.40
CA GLU A 367 39.12 -13.05 -3.12
C GLU A 367 39.01 -11.85 -2.17
N LEU A 368 38.39 -12.03 -0.99
CA LEU A 368 38.23 -10.97 0.01
C LEU A 368 39.34 -10.92 1.07
N ILE A 369 40.29 -11.85 1.02
CA ILE A 369 41.40 -11.99 1.97
C ILE A 369 40.87 -12.07 3.41
N ILE A 370 39.96 -13.00 3.65
CA ILE A 370 39.35 -13.25 4.98
C ILE A 370 39.56 -14.71 5.40
N SER A 371 39.41 -14.98 6.70
CA SER A 371 39.54 -16.35 7.23
C SER A 371 38.45 -17.27 6.65
N LYS A 372 38.89 -18.27 5.87
CA LYS A 372 38.05 -19.34 5.33
C LYS A 372 37.26 -20.07 6.41
N GLU A 373 37.92 -20.43 7.51
CA GLU A 373 37.29 -21.11 8.65
C GLU A 373 36.14 -20.29 9.25
N LYS A 374 36.36 -18.99 9.46
CA LYS A 374 35.32 -18.11 10.04
C LYS A 374 34.13 -17.95 9.10
N ILE A 375 34.33 -17.79 7.79
CA ILE A 375 33.21 -17.65 6.86
C ILE A 375 32.47 -18.96 6.65
N GLU A 376 33.17 -20.10 6.64
CA GLU A 376 32.53 -21.41 6.58
C GLU A 376 31.67 -21.67 7.82
N LEU A 377 32.17 -21.30 9.00
CA LEU A 377 31.41 -21.37 10.26
C LEU A 377 30.19 -20.46 10.23
N ALA A 378 30.36 -19.18 9.86
CA ALA A 378 29.26 -18.22 9.75
C ALA A 378 28.17 -18.73 8.79
N THR A 379 28.58 -19.25 7.63
CA THR A 379 27.68 -19.81 6.63
C THR A 379 26.96 -21.05 7.14
N SER A 380 27.64 -21.91 7.90
CA SER A 380 27.06 -23.14 8.45
C SER A 380 25.89 -22.87 9.40
N ILE A 381 25.95 -21.77 10.15
CA ILE A 381 24.93 -21.44 11.16
C ILE A 381 23.96 -20.32 10.72
N CYS A 382 24.17 -19.66 9.58
CA CYS A 382 23.45 -18.42 9.25
C CYS A 382 21.94 -18.55 9.05
N LYS A 383 21.44 -19.77 8.81
CA LYS A 383 20.00 -20.05 8.64
C LYS A 383 19.36 -20.76 9.83
N THR A 384 20.12 -21.01 10.90
CA THR A 384 19.65 -21.82 12.04
C THR A 384 18.57 -21.13 12.87
N ASP A 385 18.45 -19.81 12.75
CA ASP A 385 17.34 -19.06 13.35
C ASP A 385 15.98 -19.38 12.73
N LEU A 386 15.92 -19.91 11.50
CA LEU A 386 14.67 -20.38 10.87
C LEU A 386 14.00 -21.53 11.65
N THR A 387 14.74 -22.23 12.51
CA THR A 387 14.19 -23.30 13.37
C THR A 387 13.72 -22.78 14.73
N SER A 388 13.86 -21.48 14.99
CA SER A 388 13.46 -20.86 16.26
C SER A 388 11.97 -20.55 16.29
N GLY A 389 11.37 -20.63 17.49
CA GLY A 389 9.98 -20.22 17.67
C GLY A 389 9.79 -18.74 17.41
N LEU A 390 10.80 -17.93 17.76
CA LEU A 390 10.81 -16.49 17.54
C LEU A 390 10.70 -16.13 16.06
N ILE A 391 11.41 -16.82 15.16
CA ILE A 391 11.27 -16.58 13.71
C ILE A 391 9.94 -17.12 13.17
N GLY A 392 9.38 -18.16 13.79
CA GLY A 392 8.00 -18.59 13.51
C GLY A 392 6.97 -17.47 13.75
N GLU A 393 7.12 -16.73 14.85
CA GLU A 393 6.26 -15.59 15.19
C GLU A 393 6.64 -14.29 14.47
N PHE A 394 7.94 -14.08 14.20
CA PHE A 394 8.48 -12.87 13.57
C PHE A 394 9.39 -13.20 12.36
N PRO A 395 8.84 -13.69 11.24
CA PRO A 395 9.62 -14.08 10.07
C PRO A 395 10.46 -12.95 9.46
N GLU A 396 10.05 -11.69 9.68
CA GLU A 396 10.76 -10.49 9.21
C GLU A 396 12.12 -10.29 9.91
N LEU A 397 12.35 -10.93 11.06
CA LEU A 397 13.59 -10.80 11.83
C LEU A 397 14.63 -11.87 11.52
N GLN A 398 14.38 -12.71 10.51
CA GLN A 398 15.34 -13.72 10.08
C GLN A 398 16.69 -13.11 9.69
N GLY A 399 17.78 -13.83 9.94
CA GLY A 399 19.15 -13.36 9.88
C GLY A 399 19.52 -12.46 11.05
N ILE A 400 18.72 -11.42 11.32
CA ILE A 400 18.98 -10.47 12.41
C ILE A 400 19.02 -11.23 13.74
N MET A 401 18.01 -12.07 14.02
CA MET A 401 17.96 -12.88 15.24
C MET A 401 19.07 -13.92 15.29
N GLY A 402 19.42 -14.54 14.15
CA GLY A 402 20.59 -15.42 14.06
C GLY A 402 21.88 -14.78 14.60
N GLY A 403 22.15 -13.52 14.24
CA GLY A 403 23.33 -12.81 14.75
C GLY A 403 23.22 -12.40 16.23
N TYR A 404 22.01 -12.12 16.74
CA TYR A 404 21.78 -11.93 18.16
C TYR A 404 22.00 -13.21 18.97
N PHE A 405 21.50 -14.35 18.49
CA PHE A 405 21.70 -15.66 19.12
C PHE A 405 23.18 -16.06 19.11
N SER A 406 23.89 -15.83 18.01
CA SER A 406 25.33 -16.13 17.93
C SER A 406 26.14 -15.24 18.87
N THR A 407 25.79 -13.96 18.99
CA THR A 407 26.42 -13.06 19.96
C THR A 407 26.22 -13.57 21.39
N GLN A 408 25.00 -14.00 21.73
CA GLN A 408 24.69 -14.52 23.06
C GLN A 408 25.44 -15.82 23.39
N GLN A 409 25.79 -16.61 22.37
CA GLN A 409 26.57 -17.85 22.51
C GLN A 409 28.08 -17.63 22.48
N GLY A 410 28.54 -16.36 22.40
CA GLY A 410 29.96 -16.02 22.45
C GLY A 410 30.70 -16.22 21.13
N PHE A 411 29.98 -16.29 19.99
CA PHE A 411 30.64 -16.30 18.68
C PHE A 411 31.35 -14.96 18.41
N ASP A 412 32.35 -15.02 17.54
CA ASP A 412 33.11 -13.86 17.08
C ASP A 412 32.17 -12.75 16.54
N LYS A 413 32.53 -11.49 16.77
CA LYS A 413 31.73 -10.33 16.36
C LYS A 413 31.54 -10.26 14.85
N ASP A 414 32.54 -10.61 14.05
CA ASP A 414 32.44 -10.59 12.59
C ASP A 414 31.50 -11.70 12.09
N ILE A 415 31.53 -12.87 12.72
CA ILE A 415 30.59 -13.97 12.44
C ILE A 415 29.16 -13.50 12.73
N SER A 416 28.93 -13.02 13.95
CA SER A 416 27.60 -12.61 14.39
C SER A 416 27.01 -11.47 13.55
N LEU A 417 27.84 -10.46 13.24
CA LEU A 417 27.43 -9.35 12.38
C LEU A 417 27.12 -9.83 10.96
N SER A 418 27.95 -10.73 10.40
CA SER A 418 27.71 -11.24 9.04
C SER A 418 26.37 -11.96 8.93
N ILE A 419 25.97 -12.72 9.96
CA ILE A 419 24.68 -13.42 10.00
C ILE A 419 23.52 -12.42 10.05
N SER A 420 23.63 -11.37 10.88
CA SER A 420 22.62 -10.29 10.93
C SER A 420 22.49 -9.52 9.62
N GLU A 421 23.57 -9.35 8.87
CA GLU A 421 23.62 -8.55 7.65
C GLU A 421 23.47 -9.38 6.36
N GLN A 422 23.35 -10.71 6.43
CA GLN A 422 23.38 -11.60 5.26
C GLN A 422 22.36 -11.24 4.17
N TYR A 423 21.18 -10.75 4.57
CA TYR A 423 20.12 -10.40 3.62
C TYR A 423 20.30 -9.00 3.01
N LEU A 424 21.18 -8.16 3.55
CA LEU A 424 21.43 -6.81 3.04
C LEU A 424 22.17 -6.85 1.69
N PRO A 425 21.89 -5.92 0.76
CA PRO A 425 20.76 -4.99 0.78
C PRO A 425 19.44 -5.69 0.42
N VAL A 426 18.36 -5.36 1.14
CA VAL A 426 17.01 -5.94 0.89
C VAL A 426 16.21 -5.20 -0.19
N GLY A 427 16.70 -4.06 -0.66
CA GLY A 427 16.03 -3.21 -1.65
C GLY A 427 16.90 -2.02 -2.10
N LEU A 428 16.36 -1.18 -2.98
CA LEU A 428 17.08 -0.07 -3.63
C LEU A 428 17.66 0.95 -2.64
N ASN A 429 16.92 1.30 -1.60
CA ASN A 429 17.34 2.28 -0.58
C ASN A 429 17.90 1.60 0.68
N SER A 430 18.09 0.28 0.66
CA SER A 430 18.61 -0.47 1.80
C SER A 430 20.12 -0.27 1.93
N LYS A 431 20.60 -0.32 3.18
CA LYS A 431 22.01 -0.32 3.52
C LYS A 431 22.72 -1.50 2.87
N VAL A 432 23.97 -1.28 2.47
CA VAL A 432 24.86 -2.31 1.92
C VAL A 432 25.85 -2.74 3.01
N PRO A 433 26.08 -4.05 3.20
CA PRO A 433 27.06 -4.52 4.17
C PRO A 433 28.45 -4.01 3.79
N LYS A 434 29.22 -3.54 4.77
CA LYS A 434 30.57 -2.97 4.56
C LYS A 434 31.70 -3.82 5.13
N LYS A 435 31.41 -4.68 6.10
CA LYS A 435 32.43 -5.56 6.70
C LYS A 435 32.73 -6.74 5.78
N PRO A 436 34.00 -7.16 5.62
CA PRO A 436 34.39 -8.22 4.70
C PRO A 436 33.59 -9.52 4.87
N PHE A 437 33.39 -9.99 6.10
CA PHE A 437 32.58 -11.19 6.37
C PHE A 437 31.09 -11.00 6.03
N SER A 438 30.51 -9.84 6.33
CA SER A 438 29.13 -9.52 5.94
C SER A 438 28.95 -9.44 4.43
N VAL A 439 29.92 -8.85 3.72
CA VAL A 439 29.95 -8.80 2.25
C VAL A 439 30.02 -10.22 1.70
N ALA A 440 30.94 -11.04 2.21
CA ALA A 440 31.13 -12.42 1.78
C ALA A 440 29.84 -13.24 1.93
N LEU A 441 29.24 -13.26 3.13
CA LEU A 441 28.05 -14.05 3.40
C LEU A 441 26.82 -13.56 2.60
N SER A 442 26.67 -12.23 2.47
CA SER A 442 25.60 -11.64 1.68
C SER A 442 25.69 -11.98 0.20
N VAL A 443 26.88 -11.90 -0.39
CA VAL A 443 27.10 -12.28 -1.79
C VAL A 443 26.89 -13.78 -1.98
N THR A 444 27.41 -14.60 -1.07
CA THR A 444 27.27 -16.06 -1.06
C THR A 444 25.80 -16.49 -1.12
N ASP A 445 24.96 -15.97 -0.23
CA ASP A 445 23.52 -16.32 -0.16
C ASP A 445 22.76 -15.95 -1.43
N LYS A 446 23.08 -14.78 -2.00
CA LYS A 446 22.45 -14.24 -3.20
C LYS A 446 22.89 -14.98 -4.46
N ILE A 447 24.18 -15.32 -4.59
CA ILE A 447 24.70 -16.13 -5.70
C ILE A 447 24.07 -17.52 -5.68
N ASP A 448 24.05 -18.21 -4.53
CA ASP A 448 23.41 -19.54 -4.43
C ASP A 448 21.95 -19.50 -4.86
N THR A 449 21.22 -18.45 -4.43
CA THR A 449 19.82 -18.26 -4.81
C THR A 449 19.68 -18.03 -6.33
N LEU A 450 20.49 -17.15 -6.93
CA LEU A 450 20.40 -16.89 -8.36
C LEU A 450 20.74 -18.12 -9.19
N VAL A 451 21.89 -18.75 -8.92
CA VAL A 451 22.34 -19.94 -9.66
C VAL A 451 21.33 -21.08 -9.50
N GLY A 452 20.84 -21.30 -8.28
CA GLY A 452 19.82 -22.32 -8.01
C GLY A 452 18.55 -22.11 -8.84
N PHE A 453 17.90 -20.94 -8.71
CA PHE A 453 16.65 -20.66 -9.43
C PHE A 453 16.84 -20.68 -10.96
N PHE A 454 17.97 -20.21 -11.48
CA PHE A 454 18.28 -20.32 -12.91
C PHE A 454 18.49 -21.77 -13.35
N GLY A 455 19.15 -22.59 -12.51
CA GLY A 455 19.43 -24.00 -12.76
C GLY A 455 18.17 -24.87 -12.84
N ILE A 456 17.12 -24.55 -12.07
CA ILE A 456 15.80 -25.20 -12.17
C ILE A 456 14.86 -24.52 -13.17
N ASN A 457 15.36 -23.58 -13.97
CA ASN A 457 14.64 -22.83 -15.00
C ASN A 457 13.48 -21.94 -14.48
N GLU A 458 13.54 -21.52 -13.21
CA GLU A 458 12.60 -20.56 -12.60
C GLU A 458 13.10 -19.11 -12.79
N LYS A 459 13.25 -18.71 -14.05
CA LYS A 459 13.84 -17.42 -14.44
C LYS A 459 12.79 -16.29 -14.41
N PRO A 460 13.17 -15.04 -14.08
CA PRO A 460 12.24 -13.93 -14.15
C PRO A 460 11.90 -13.62 -15.62
N SER A 461 10.65 -13.24 -15.86
CA SER A 461 10.17 -12.77 -17.16
C SER A 461 10.16 -11.24 -17.23
N SER A 462 9.96 -10.67 -18.43
CA SER A 462 9.85 -9.22 -18.61
C SER A 462 8.76 -8.59 -17.74
N SER A 463 7.65 -9.31 -17.53
CA SER A 463 6.47 -8.82 -16.78
C SER A 463 6.42 -9.27 -15.32
N LYS A 464 7.08 -10.38 -14.95
CA LYS A 464 6.97 -10.97 -13.61
C LYS A 464 8.31 -11.46 -13.07
N ASP A 465 8.57 -11.15 -11.82
CA ASP A 465 9.70 -11.65 -11.04
C ASP A 465 9.20 -12.09 -9.65
N PRO A 466 8.56 -13.28 -9.55
CA PRO A 466 7.88 -13.71 -8.33
C PRO A 466 8.85 -14.00 -7.17
N PHE A 467 10.10 -14.35 -7.47
CA PHE A 467 11.13 -14.68 -6.48
C PHE A 467 12.14 -13.53 -6.26
N ALA A 468 11.85 -12.35 -6.81
CA ALA A 468 12.68 -11.15 -6.70
C ALA A 468 14.14 -11.34 -7.17
N LEU A 469 14.38 -12.19 -8.16
CA LEU A 469 15.72 -12.52 -8.66
C LEU A 469 16.45 -11.32 -9.25
N ARG A 470 15.73 -10.40 -9.92
CA ARG A 470 16.33 -9.15 -10.41
C ARG A 470 16.80 -8.27 -9.25
N ARG A 471 16.04 -8.23 -8.17
CA ARG A 471 16.41 -7.50 -6.95
C ARG A 471 17.63 -8.14 -6.28
N THR A 472 17.68 -9.47 -6.22
CA THR A 472 18.82 -10.23 -5.70
C THR A 472 20.10 -9.94 -6.50
N ALA A 473 20.04 -9.99 -7.83
CA ALA A 473 21.17 -9.67 -8.70
C ALA A 473 21.64 -8.23 -8.52
N LEU A 474 20.72 -7.26 -8.46
CA LEU A 474 21.07 -5.86 -8.18
C LEU A 474 21.69 -5.70 -6.78
N GLY A 475 21.26 -6.50 -5.81
CA GLY A 475 21.85 -6.53 -4.47
C GLY A 475 23.32 -6.96 -4.48
N ILE A 476 23.68 -7.96 -5.30
CA ILE A 476 25.09 -8.35 -5.49
C ILE A 476 25.87 -7.20 -6.13
N ILE A 477 25.37 -6.64 -7.23
CA ILE A 477 26.04 -5.54 -7.96
C ILE A 477 26.30 -4.36 -7.02
N ARG A 478 25.30 -3.93 -6.26
CA ARG A 478 25.45 -2.84 -5.28
C ARG A 478 26.49 -3.18 -4.21
N THR A 479 26.47 -4.40 -3.68
CA THR A 479 27.45 -4.83 -2.68
C THR A 479 28.87 -4.80 -3.22
N VAL A 480 29.10 -5.24 -4.46
CA VAL A 480 30.42 -5.23 -5.10
C VAL A 480 30.89 -3.80 -5.40
N VAL A 481 30.05 -3.02 -6.09
CA VAL A 481 30.37 -1.65 -6.54
C VAL A 481 30.56 -0.69 -5.37
N GLU A 482 29.63 -0.65 -4.41
CA GLU A 482 29.70 0.30 -3.30
C GLU A 482 30.79 -0.05 -2.27
N ASN A 483 31.33 -1.27 -2.30
CA ASN A 483 32.49 -1.67 -1.49
C ASN A 483 33.80 -1.64 -2.28
N ARG A 484 33.76 -1.30 -3.58
CA ARG A 484 34.92 -1.30 -4.49
C ARG A 484 35.71 -2.61 -4.37
N LYS A 485 34.99 -3.73 -4.43
CA LYS A 485 35.57 -5.07 -4.42
C LYS A 485 35.60 -5.61 -5.83
N ASP A 486 36.72 -6.23 -6.19
CA ASP A 486 36.82 -7.01 -7.42
C ASP A 486 36.53 -8.46 -7.03
N LEU A 487 35.41 -8.99 -7.53
CA LEU A 487 35.06 -10.40 -7.39
C LEU A 487 35.02 -11.02 -8.77
N LYS A 488 35.72 -12.13 -8.96
CA LYS A 488 35.63 -12.93 -10.19
C LYS A 488 34.33 -13.71 -10.20
N VAL A 489 33.24 -13.02 -10.57
CA VAL A 489 31.89 -13.59 -10.53
C VAL A 489 31.77 -14.86 -11.38
N ASN A 490 32.50 -14.97 -12.50
CA ASN A 490 32.46 -16.17 -13.36
C ASN A 490 32.85 -17.45 -12.60
N ASP A 491 33.84 -17.36 -11.70
CA ASP A 491 34.31 -18.50 -10.91
C ASP A 491 33.30 -18.90 -9.81
N LEU A 492 32.35 -18.01 -9.50
CA LEU A 492 31.29 -18.23 -8.50
C LEU A 492 29.97 -18.70 -9.13
N LEU A 493 29.86 -18.68 -10.46
CA LEU A 493 28.66 -19.06 -11.21
C LEU A 493 28.77 -20.44 -11.87
N SER A 494 29.94 -21.06 -11.85
CA SER A 494 30.25 -22.35 -12.48
C SER A 494 29.63 -23.55 -11.78
#